data_AF-A0A7S0EMA6-F1
#
_entry.id   AF-A0A7S0EMA6-F1
#
_cell.length_a   1.000
_cell.length_b   1.000
_cell.length_c   1.000
_cell.angle_alpha   90.00
_cell.angle_beta   90.00
_cell.angle_gamma   90.00
#
_symmetry.space_group_name_H-M   'P 1'
#
loop_
_entity.id
_entity.type
_entity.pdbx_description
1 polymer ?
#
loop_
_entity_poly.entity_id
_entity_poly.type
_entity_poly.pdbx_seq_one_letter_code
_entity_poly.pdbx_strand_id
1 'polypeptide(L)'
;VDYISGACLLVPRAHFVRLGGFEVAAYKAYYEDTDLQMRIRYELNQTIWFQPLAVARHHEHGSFGTSATALMQASAVTFRNRWGRVLDVSHRARPPANDPVGVMRASDRRLDSMPAVLYIDVLLPRRRRGSGLPRALDNVLSLARLGYKVTVLGTYEQAVMQTRLNDTEGWQARLGQIPADHQEYDTWAQLRQAGVEVVRYEDVQGAMCKSVAHDAASLLAEGECAVVRLLFRLRPQYYAAIITSRPTEW
;
A
#
# COMPACT_ATOMS: atom_id res chain seq x y z
N VAL A 1 -11.34 -3.39 3.41
CA VAL A 1 -10.97 -1.95 3.33
C VAL A 1 -12.12 -1.11 3.87
N ASP A 2 -11.95 0.20 4.06
CA ASP A 2 -13.06 1.06 4.50
C ASP A 2 -14.00 1.40 3.35
N TYR A 3 -13.42 1.75 2.21
CA TYR A 3 -14.12 1.99 0.95
C TYR A 3 -13.15 1.77 -0.22
N ILE A 4 -13.68 1.69 -1.44
CA ILE A 4 -12.99 1.67 -2.73
C ILE A 4 -13.56 2.74 -3.65
N SER A 5 -12.90 3.01 -4.78
CA SER A 5 -13.45 3.93 -5.78
C SER A 5 -14.76 3.42 -6.36
N GLY A 6 -15.75 4.31 -6.50
CA GLY A 6 -17.00 4.02 -7.20
C GLY A 6 -16.84 3.64 -8.68
N ALA A 7 -15.67 3.89 -9.28
CA ALA A 7 -15.38 3.54 -10.68
C ALA A 7 -15.41 2.03 -10.97
N CYS A 8 -15.19 1.19 -9.95
CA CYS A 8 -15.26 -0.26 -10.07
C CYS A 8 -15.87 -0.88 -8.80
N LEU A 9 -17.17 -0.65 -8.62
CA LEU A 9 -17.91 -1.05 -7.42
C LEU A 9 -19.04 -2.02 -7.78
N LEU A 10 -19.07 -3.18 -7.11
CA LEU A 10 -20.16 -4.15 -7.19
C LEU A 10 -20.89 -4.21 -5.85
N VAL A 11 -22.21 -4.00 -5.86
CA VAL A 11 -23.06 -3.99 -4.65
C VAL A 11 -24.27 -4.89 -4.86
N PRO A 12 -24.65 -5.72 -3.86
CA PRO A 12 -25.91 -6.44 -3.90
C PRO A 12 -27.09 -5.48 -4.08
N ARG A 13 -27.94 -5.74 -5.09
CA ARG A 13 -29.09 -4.87 -5.40
C ARG A 13 -29.96 -4.58 -4.17
N ALA A 14 -30.20 -5.59 -3.32
CA ALA A 14 -30.99 -5.44 -2.11
C ALA A 14 -30.40 -4.39 -1.14
N HIS A 15 -29.07 -4.35 -0.97
CA HIS A 15 -28.41 -3.36 -0.12
C HIS A 15 -28.50 -1.95 -0.74
N PHE A 16 -28.24 -1.85 -2.04
CA PHE A 16 -28.30 -0.57 -2.75
C PHE A 16 -29.70 0.06 -2.67
N VAL A 17 -30.75 -0.74 -2.95
CA VAL A 17 -32.15 -0.28 -2.88
C VAL A 17 -32.55 0.06 -1.46
N ARG A 18 -32.18 -0.78 -0.47
CA ARG A 18 -32.51 -0.54 0.95
C ARG A 18 -31.94 0.78 1.47
N LEU A 19 -30.75 1.18 0.98
CA LEU A 19 -30.11 2.44 1.36
C LEU A 19 -30.52 3.63 0.46
N GLY A 20 -31.43 3.43 -0.50
CA GLY A 20 -31.83 4.49 -1.43
C GLY A 20 -30.75 4.90 -2.44
N GLY A 21 -29.74 4.07 -2.66
CA GLY A 21 -28.66 4.31 -3.62
C GLY A 21 -27.68 5.43 -3.21
N PHE A 22 -27.09 6.09 -4.19
CA PHE A 22 -26.18 7.22 -3.98
C PHE A 22 -26.95 8.45 -3.51
N GLU A 23 -26.44 9.14 -2.48
CA GLU A 23 -27.11 10.31 -1.91
C GLU A 23 -26.74 11.60 -2.64
N VAL A 24 -27.14 11.70 -3.90
CA VAL A 24 -26.80 12.81 -4.81
C VAL A 24 -27.35 14.17 -4.37
N ALA A 25 -28.36 14.17 -3.49
CA ALA A 25 -28.89 15.40 -2.90
C ALA A 25 -27.92 16.00 -1.86
N ALA A 26 -27.25 15.16 -1.08
CA ALA A 26 -26.26 15.58 -0.09
C ALA A 26 -24.88 15.83 -0.71
N TYR A 27 -24.54 15.05 -1.74
CA TYR A 27 -23.24 15.06 -2.41
C TYR A 27 -23.42 15.43 -3.89
N LYS A 28 -23.21 16.70 -4.21
CA LYS A 28 -23.32 17.21 -5.59
C LYS A 28 -22.27 16.60 -6.53
N ALA A 29 -21.09 16.32 -5.99
CA ALA A 29 -20.03 15.54 -6.62
C ALA A 29 -19.06 15.06 -5.53
N TYR A 30 -18.51 13.86 -5.71
CA TYR A 30 -17.58 13.21 -4.80
C TYR A 30 -18.20 12.88 -3.43
N TYR A 31 -17.69 11.82 -2.79
CA TYR A 31 -18.17 11.26 -1.52
C TYR A 31 -19.51 10.52 -1.58
N GLU A 32 -20.30 10.62 -2.65
CA GLU A 32 -21.54 9.85 -2.77
C GLU A 32 -21.30 8.33 -2.75
N ASP A 33 -20.21 7.90 -3.40
CA ASP A 33 -19.77 6.51 -3.48
C ASP A 33 -19.17 6.02 -2.15
N THR A 34 -18.40 6.88 -1.49
CA THR A 34 -17.76 6.64 -0.21
C THR A 34 -18.81 6.56 0.90
N ASP A 35 -19.79 7.46 0.87
CA ASP A 35 -20.91 7.49 1.81
C ASP A 35 -21.77 6.22 1.68
N LEU A 36 -22.13 5.80 0.47
CA LEU A 36 -22.84 4.54 0.26
C LEU A 36 -22.11 3.35 0.91
N GLN A 37 -20.79 3.26 0.74
CA GLN A 37 -19.99 2.18 1.32
C GLN A 37 -19.91 2.26 2.85
N MET A 38 -19.83 3.46 3.41
CA MET A 38 -19.91 3.68 4.86
C MET A 38 -21.28 3.26 5.41
N ARG A 39 -22.38 3.58 4.72
CA ARG A 39 -23.73 3.13 5.10
C ARG A 39 -23.86 1.61 5.03
N ILE A 40 -23.37 0.98 3.95
CA ILE A 40 -23.32 -0.49 3.86
C ILE A 40 -22.55 -1.08 5.05
N ARG A 41 -21.42 -0.49 5.40
CA ARG A 41 -20.59 -0.98 6.50
C ARG A 41 -21.24 -0.80 7.87
N TYR A 42 -21.67 0.40 8.20
CA TYR A 42 -22.07 0.76 9.56
C TYR A 42 -23.57 0.64 9.82
N GLU A 43 -24.43 0.81 8.82
CA GLU A 43 -25.89 0.68 8.97
C GLU A 43 -26.40 -0.74 8.67
N LEU A 44 -25.76 -1.44 7.72
CA LEU A 44 -26.13 -2.82 7.36
C LEU A 44 -25.21 -3.88 7.99
N ASN A 45 -24.18 -3.46 8.74
CA ASN A 45 -23.18 -4.32 9.35
C ASN A 45 -22.52 -5.28 8.34
N GLN A 46 -22.15 -4.76 7.17
CA GLN A 46 -21.50 -5.53 6.11
C GLN A 46 -20.01 -5.18 5.97
N THR A 47 -19.26 -6.05 5.31
CA THR A 47 -17.82 -5.84 5.04
C THR A 47 -17.58 -5.34 3.62
N ILE A 48 -16.61 -4.43 3.45
CA ILE A 48 -16.15 -3.96 2.13
C ILE A 48 -14.88 -4.70 1.72
N TRP A 49 -14.97 -5.40 0.59
CA TRP A 49 -13.90 -6.21 0.03
C TRP A 49 -13.20 -5.49 -1.12
N PHE A 50 -11.88 -5.59 -1.16
CA PHE A 50 -11.07 -5.20 -2.31
C PHE A 50 -10.68 -6.46 -3.07
N GLN A 51 -11.01 -6.52 -4.37
CA GLN A 51 -10.67 -7.65 -5.24
C GLN A 51 -9.54 -7.21 -6.20
N PRO A 52 -8.27 -7.56 -5.94
CA PRO A 52 -7.14 -7.12 -6.75
C PRO A 52 -7.17 -7.61 -8.20
N LEU A 53 -7.95 -8.64 -8.53
CA LEU A 53 -8.11 -9.14 -9.89
C LEU A 53 -9.21 -8.43 -10.69
N ALA A 54 -10.07 -7.65 -10.03
CA ALA A 54 -11.10 -6.86 -10.69
C ALA A 54 -10.51 -5.51 -11.11
N VAL A 55 -10.04 -5.44 -12.35
CA VAL A 55 -9.34 -4.26 -12.89
C VAL A 55 -10.22 -3.54 -13.90
N ALA A 56 -10.43 -2.24 -13.71
CA ALA A 56 -11.11 -1.37 -14.64
C ALA A 56 -10.20 -0.19 -15.02
N ARG A 57 -10.27 0.26 -16.29
CA ARG A 57 -9.56 1.45 -16.76
C ARG A 57 -10.48 2.66 -16.62
N HIS A 58 -10.10 3.59 -15.75
CA HIS A 58 -10.84 4.84 -15.53
C HIS A 58 -10.11 6.00 -16.21
N HIS A 59 -10.80 6.69 -17.13
CA HIS A 59 -10.30 7.92 -17.73
C HIS A 59 -10.65 9.09 -16.82
N GLU A 60 -9.75 9.40 -15.91
CA GLU A 60 -9.97 10.48 -14.95
C GLU A 60 -9.99 11.85 -15.66
N HIS A 61 -10.64 12.81 -15.03
CA HIS A 61 -10.65 14.23 -15.41
C HIS A 61 -11.32 14.61 -16.75
N GLY A 62 -12.01 13.68 -17.43
CA GLY A 62 -12.71 13.99 -18.70
C GLY A 62 -13.81 15.07 -18.58
N SER A 63 -14.37 15.26 -17.39
CA SER A 63 -15.38 16.29 -17.07
C SER A 63 -14.97 17.19 -15.91
N PHE A 64 -13.66 17.29 -15.62
CA PHE A 64 -13.15 18.09 -14.50
C PHE A 64 -13.26 19.58 -14.83
N GLY A 65 -14.39 20.19 -14.48
CA GLY A 65 -14.58 21.63 -14.58
C GLY A 65 -13.86 22.39 -13.46
N THR A 66 -13.77 23.71 -13.61
CA THR A 66 -13.17 24.64 -12.63
C THR A 66 -13.83 24.59 -11.25
N SER A 67 -15.06 24.09 -11.14
CA SER A 67 -15.80 23.98 -9.87
C SER A 67 -15.58 22.66 -9.12
N ALA A 68 -14.90 21.67 -9.70
CA ALA A 68 -14.78 20.33 -9.11
C ALA A 68 -14.17 20.35 -7.70
N THR A 69 -13.09 21.12 -7.50
CA THR A 69 -12.44 21.27 -6.18
C THR A 69 -13.38 21.86 -5.13
N ALA A 70 -14.18 22.86 -5.49
CA ALA A 70 -15.13 23.47 -4.56
C ALA A 70 -16.25 22.49 -4.17
N LEU A 71 -16.73 21.69 -5.13
CA LEU A 71 -17.71 20.63 -4.87
C LEU A 71 -17.11 19.54 -3.96
N MET A 72 -15.87 19.12 -4.21
CA MET A 72 -15.17 18.16 -3.34
C MET A 72 -15.04 18.66 -1.90
N GLN A 73 -14.70 19.94 -1.72
CA GLN A 73 -14.57 20.55 -0.38
C GLN A 73 -15.93 20.63 0.33
N ALA A 74 -16.99 21.05 -0.37
CA ALA A 74 -18.34 21.08 0.17
C ALA A 74 -18.82 19.67 0.58
N SER A 75 -18.64 18.69 -0.30
CA SER A 75 -18.98 17.28 -0.03
C SER A 75 -18.17 16.69 1.11
N ALA A 76 -16.89 17.07 1.27
CA ALA A 76 -16.06 16.64 2.40
C ALA A 76 -16.61 17.14 3.74
N VAL A 77 -17.13 18.37 3.81
CA VAL A 77 -17.79 18.91 5.02
C VAL A 77 -19.06 18.12 5.31
N THR A 78 -19.91 17.88 4.31
CA THR A 78 -21.12 17.04 4.47
C THR A 78 -20.77 15.65 4.99
N PHE A 79 -19.77 15.00 4.39
CA PHE A 79 -19.31 13.68 4.79
C PHE A 79 -18.78 13.67 6.23
N ARG A 80 -17.98 14.68 6.58
CA ARG A 80 -17.43 14.82 7.93
C ARG A 80 -18.53 15.09 8.97
N ASN A 81 -19.56 15.86 8.64
CA ASN A 81 -20.69 16.09 9.54
C ASN A 81 -21.46 14.79 9.83
N ARG A 82 -21.64 13.94 8.82
CA ARG A 82 -22.33 12.65 8.98
C ARG A 82 -21.47 11.61 9.71
N TRP A 83 -20.22 11.44 9.29
CA TRP A 83 -19.36 10.34 9.72
C TRP A 83 -18.32 10.74 10.77
N GLY A 84 -18.29 12.00 11.22
CA GLY A 84 -17.25 12.54 12.11
C GLY A 84 -16.98 11.66 13.31
N ARG A 85 -18.03 11.20 14.01
CA ARG A 85 -17.90 10.30 15.16
C ARG A 85 -17.22 8.97 14.82
N VAL A 86 -17.56 8.37 13.66
CA VAL A 86 -16.95 7.12 13.20
C VAL A 86 -15.49 7.35 12.84
N LEU A 87 -15.21 8.45 12.14
CA LEU A 87 -13.85 8.82 11.74
C LEU A 87 -12.97 9.11 12.96
N ASP A 88 -13.50 9.74 14.00
CA ASP A 88 -12.73 10.08 15.21
C ASP A 88 -12.38 8.87 16.06
N VAL A 89 -13.26 7.87 16.09
CA VAL A 89 -13.04 6.63 16.83
C VAL A 89 -12.15 5.67 16.05
N SER A 90 -12.34 5.60 14.74
CA SER A 90 -11.78 4.53 13.92
C SER A 90 -10.62 4.96 13.02
N HIS A 91 -10.30 6.25 12.92
CA HIS A 91 -9.18 6.75 12.14
C HIS A 91 -8.27 7.62 13.00
N ARG A 92 -6.96 7.45 12.84
CA ARG A 92 -5.97 8.31 13.49
C ARG A 92 -6.09 9.72 12.94
N ALA A 93 -5.73 10.71 13.76
CA ALA A 93 -5.73 12.11 13.38
C ALA A 93 -5.08 12.31 12.01
N ARG A 94 -5.71 13.12 11.16
CA ARG A 94 -5.20 13.45 9.83
C ARG A 94 -3.74 13.91 10.00
N PRO A 95 -2.77 13.23 9.36
CA PRO A 95 -1.40 13.71 9.37
C PRO A 95 -1.34 15.10 8.72
N PRO A 96 -0.35 15.94 9.06
CA PRO A 96 -0.16 17.23 8.42
C PRO A 96 -0.25 17.09 6.89
N ALA A 97 -0.88 18.06 6.22
CA ALA A 97 -0.91 18.06 4.76
C ALA A 97 0.53 18.02 4.24
N ASN A 98 0.79 17.14 3.26
CA ASN A 98 2.13 16.84 2.71
C ASN A 98 3.06 16.03 3.61
N ASP A 99 2.54 15.21 4.51
CA ASP A 99 3.33 14.20 5.21
C ASP A 99 3.18 12.80 4.54
N PRO A 100 4.14 12.35 3.71
CA PRO A 100 4.12 11.03 3.09
C PRO A 100 4.05 9.90 4.13
N VAL A 101 4.66 10.11 5.30
CA VAL A 101 4.65 9.19 6.46
C VAL A 101 3.22 8.98 6.94
N GLY A 102 2.49 10.07 7.04
CA GLY A 102 1.10 10.11 7.43
C GLY A 102 0.19 9.30 6.54
N VAL A 103 0.34 9.43 5.22
CA VAL A 103 -0.45 8.68 4.22
C VAL A 103 -0.17 7.18 4.32
N MET A 104 1.10 6.79 4.48
CA MET A 104 1.49 5.38 4.66
C MET A 104 0.98 4.78 5.97
N ARG A 105 0.92 5.57 7.04
CA ARG A 105 0.32 5.14 8.31
C ARG A 105 -1.19 5.00 8.19
N ALA A 106 -1.86 5.92 7.52
CA ALA A 106 -3.31 5.87 7.31
C ALA A 106 -3.74 4.70 6.40
N SER A 107 -2.89 4.27 5.47
CA SER A 107 -3.16 3.15 4.57
C SER A 107 -2.98 1.78 5.23
N ASP A 108 -2.38 1.70 6.43
CA ASP A 108 -2.17 0.44 7.15
C ASP A 108 -2.81 0.38 8.54
N ARG A 109 -4.13 0.17 8.54
CA ARG A 109 -4.94 -0.02 9.75
C ARG A 109 -4.58 -1.27 10.57
N ARG A 110 -3.75 -2.19 10.05
CA ARG A 110 -3.36 -3.39 10.81
C ARG A 110 -2.49 -3.04 12.02
N LEU A 111 -1.78 -1.91 11.98
CA LEU A 111 -1.00 -1.41 13.13
C LEU A 111 -1.82 -1.22 14.41
N ASP A 112 -3.13 -1.05 14.29
CA ASP A 112 -4.01 -0.89 15.46
C ASP A 112 -4.26 -2.23 16.19
N SER A 113 -3.90 -3.35 15.56
CA SER A 113 -4.23 -4.70 16.05
C SER A 113 -3.07 -5.70 15.97
N MET A 114 -1.96 -5.37 15.28
CA MET A 114 -0.85 -6.27 15.03
C MET A 114 0.49 -5.55 15.17
N PRO A 115 1.46 -6.08 15.95
CA PRO A 115 2.82 -5.57 15.95
C PRO A 115 3.49 -5.80 14.59
N ALA A 116 4.23 -4.82 14.09
CA ALA A 116 4.92 -4.92 12.81
C ALA A 116 6.39 -5.33 12.96
N VAL A 117 6.89 -6.10 12.00
CA VAL A 117 8.27 -6.58 11.92
C VAL A 117 8.85 -6.18 10.57
N LEU A 118 10.02 -5.54 10.59
CA LEU A 118 10.81 -5.31 9.38
C LEU A 118 11.80 -6.46 9.22
N TYR A 119 11.66 -7.24 8.15
CA TYR A 119 12.56 -8.32 7.78
C TYR A 119 13.47 -7.85 6.64
N ILE A 120 14.75 -7.70 6.93
CA ILE A 120 15.77 -7.22 5.99
C ILE A 120 16.65 -8.39 5.62
N ASP A 121 16.84 -8.60 4.33
CA ASP A 121 17.77 -9.60 3.82
C ASP A 121 18.47 -9.06 2.57
N VAL A 122 19.51 -9.77 2.12
CA VAL A 122 20.27 -9.40 0.91
C VAL A 122 19.37 -9.44 -0.32
N LEU A 123 18.48 -10.43 -0.39
CA LEU A 123 17.49 -10.60 -1.47
C LEU A 123 16.12 -10.90 -0.88
N LEU A 124 15.08 -10.63 -1.64
CA LEU A 124 13.73 -11.04 -1.28
C LEU A 124 13.65 -12.57 -1.16
N PRO A 125 12.86 -13.10 -0.22
CA PRO A 125 12.65 -14.52 -0.04
C PRO A 125 12.17 -15.20 -1.32
N ARG A 126 12.72 -16.38 -1.64
CA ARG A 126 12.46 -17.13 -2.88
C ARG A 126 12.48 -18.61 -2.62
N ARG A 127 11.41 -19.32 -3.00
CA ARG A 127 11.24 -20.75 -2.69
C ARG A 127 12.27 -21.66 -3.37
N ARG A 128 12.78 -21.29 -4.55
CA ARG A 128 13.60 -22.17 -5.41
C ARG A 128 15.06 -21.74 -5.52
N ARG A 129 15.53 -20.75 -4.76
CA ARG A 129 16.85 -20.16 -4.95
C ARG A 129 17.76 -20.29 -3.72
N GLY A 130 18.72 -21.21 -3.81
CA GLY A 130 19.66 -21.50 -2.72
C GLY A 130 18.97 -22.04 -1.47
N SER A 131 19.72 -22.27 -0.39
CA SER A 131 19.15 -22.72 0.90
C SER A 131 18.81 -21.58 1.86
N GLY A 132 19.33 -20.37 1.62
CA GLY A 132 19.06 -19.18 2.45
C GLY A 132 17.67 -18.60 2.20
N LEU A 133 17.31 -18.36 0.95
CA LEU A 133 16.08 -17.65 0.58
C LEU A 133 14.78 -18.45 0.83
N PRO A 134 14.76 -19.79 0.72
CA PRO A 134 13.61 -20.58 1.16
C PRO A 134 13.41 -20.51 2.67
N ARG A 135 14.48 -20.54 3.46
CA ARG A 135 14.39 -20.36 4.93
C ARG A 135 13.88 -18.96 5.29
N ALA A 136 14.37 -17.92 4.60
CA ALA A 136 13.84 -16.57 4.78
C ALA A 136 12.34 -16.50 4.47
N LEU A 137 11.87 -17.23 3.44
CA LEU A 137 10.45 -17.29 3.09
C LEU A 137 9.64 -17.98 4.20
N ASP A 138 10.12 -19.12 4.68
CA ASP A 138 9.45 -19.86 5.76
C ASP A 138 9.39 -19.04 7.06
N ASN A 139 10.45 -18.28 7.39
CA ASN A 139 10.48 -17.36 8.51
C ASN A 139 9.44 -16.25 8.37
N VAL A 140 9.42 -15.56 7.22
CA VAL A 140 8.47 -14.48 6.92
C VAL A 140 7.03 -14.97 6.97
N LEU A 141 6.73 -16.11 6.36
CA LEU A 141 5.39 -16.70 6.38
C LEU A 141 5.00 -17.15 7.80
N SER A 142 5.93 -17.64 8.59
CA SER A 142 5.68 -18.02 9.99
C SER A 142 5.36 -16.80 10.86
N LEU A 143 6.10 -15.71 10.71
CA LEU A 143 5.81 -14.44 11.38
C LEU A 143 4.40 -13.91 11.02
N ALA A 144 4.05 -13.96 9.72
CA ALA A 144 2.71 -13.57 9.28
C ALA A 144 1.60 -14.46 9.91
N ARG A 145 1.82 -15.78 9.99
CA ARG A 145 0.89 -16.72 10.65
C ARG A 145 0.76 -16.51 12.15
N LEU A 146 1.81 -16.03 12.80
CA LEU A 146 1.81 -15.65 14.22
C LEU A 146 1.07 -14.32 14.49
N GLY A 147 0.56 -13.66 13.45
CA GLY A 147 -0.18 -12.41 13.56
C GLY A 147 0.68 -11.15 13.52
N TYR A 148 1.97 -11.26 13.14
CA TYR A 148 2.80 -10.09 12.91
C TYR A 148 2.52 -9.48 11.53
N LYS A 149 2.55 -8.15 11.47
CA LYS A 149 2.60 -7.45 10.19
C LYS A 149 4.02 -7.46 9.67
N VAL A 150 4.31 -8.29 8.66
CA VAL A 150 5.67 -8.40 8.12
C VAL A 150 5.85 -7.50 6.91
N THR A 151 6.89 -6.67 6.94
CA THR A 151 7.42 -5.94 5.79
C THR A 151 8.78 -6.52 5.45
N VAL A 152 9.00 -6.88 4.19
CA VAL A 152 10.24 -7.48 3.70
C VAL A 152 10.95 -6.50 2.78
N LEU A 153 12.26 -6.35 2.99
CA LEU A 153 13.15 -5.53 2.17
C LEU A 153 14.36 -6.37 1.73
N GLY A 154 14.60 -6.41 0.42
CA GLY A 154 15.81 -6.98 -0.17
C GLY A 154 16.80 -5.88 -0.55
N THR A 155 17.94 -5.80 0.14
CA THR A 155 18.86 -4.65 0.02
C THR A 155 19.73 -4.67 -1.24
N TYR A 156 19.96 -5.83 -1.85
CA TYR A 156 20.77 -6.02 -3.08
C TYR A 156 19.95 -6.44 -4.31
N GLU A 157 18.61 -6.35 -4.26
CA GLU A 157 17.75 -6.75 -5.38
C GLU A 157 18.12 -6.03 -6.69
N GLN A 158 18.41 -4.73 -6.65
CA GLN A 158 18.75 -3.97 -7.84
C GLN A 158 20.09 -4.38 -8.47
N ALA A 159 21.12 -4.63 -7.67
CA ALA A 159 22.43 -5.04 -8.17
C ALA A 159 22.37 -6.41 -8.87
N VAL A 160 21.56 -7.34 -8.33
CA VAL A 160 21.31 -8.64 -8.95
C VAL A 160 20.49 -8.54 -10.23
N MET A 161 19.57 -7.57 -10.33
CA MET A 161 18.84 -7.31 -11.57
C MET A 161 19.72 -6.63 -12.63
N GLN A 162 20.58 -5.68 -12.25
CA GLN A 162 21.50 -5.00 -13.16
C GLN A 162 22.57 -5.93 -13.74
N THR A 163 23.09 -6.88 -12.96
CA THR A 163 24.00 -7.91 -13.49
C THR A 163 23.33 -8.83 -14.50
N ARG A 164 22.02 -9.09 -14.39
CA ARG A 164 21.23 -9.80 -15.42
C ARG A 164 20.89 -8.93 -16.63
N LEU A 165 20.74 -7.62 -16.46
CA LEU A 165 20.44 -6.69 -17.56
C LEU A 165 21.60 -6.52 -18.56
N ASN A 166 22.83 -6.77 -18.12
CA ASN A 166 24.00 -6.78 -18.99
C ASN A 166 24.09 -8.05 -19.87
N ASP A 167 23.22 -9.04 -19.64
CA ASP A 167 23.01 -10.18 -20.51
C ASP A 167 21.81 -9.83 -21.43
N THR A 168 22.13 -9.21 -22.56
CA THR A 168 21.18 -8.54 -23.46
C THR A 168 20.25 -9.52 -24.15
N GLU A 169 18.97 -9.50 -23.77
CA GLU A 169 17.81 -9.40 -24.68
C GLU A 169 16.49 -9.26 -23.87
N GLY A 170 15.84 -8.09 -23.95
CA GLY A 170 14.37 -8.00 -23.81
C GLY A 170 13.71 -7.70 -22.45
N TRP A 171 14.41 -7.25 -21.40
CA TRP A 171 13.79 -7.07 -20.06
C TRP A 171 13.42 -5.65 -19.62
N GLN A 172 13.89 -4.60 -20.30
CA GLN A 172 13.71 -3.19 -19.87
C GLN A 172 12.25 -2.71 -19.82
N ALA A 173 11.29 -3.46 -20.37
CA ALA A 173 9.87 -3.09 -20.37
C ALA A 173 9.07 -3.51 -19.11
N ARG A 174 9.70 -4.06 -18.05
CA ARG A 174 9.00 -4.65 -16.88
C ARG A 174 9.29 -4.00 -15.52
N LEU A 175 9.77 -2.77 -15.49
CA LEU A 175 9.95 -2.02 -14.24
C LEU A 175 8.58 -1.69 -13.63
N GLY A 176 8.28 -2.25 -12.46
CA GLY A 176 7.00 -2.05 -11.75
C GLY A 176 6.17 -3.33 -11.54
N GLN A 177 6.51 -4.43 -12.22
CA GLN A 177 5.84 -5.71 -12.04
C GLN A 177 6.76 -6.66 -11.30
N ILE A 178 6.25 -7.27 -10.23
CA ILE A 178 6.83 -8.49 -9.67
C ILE A 178 7.20 -9.40 -10.84
N PRO A 179 8.45 -9.91 -10.94
CA PRO A 179 8.85 -10.71 -12.09
C PRO A 179 7.85 -11.84 -12.28
N ALA A 180 7.17 -11.87 -13.42
CA ALA A 180 6.45 -13.04 -13.92
C ALA A 180 7.46 -14.11 -14.38
N ASP A 181 8.52 -14.30 -13.59
CA ASP A 181 9.28 -15.52 -13.59
C ASP A 181 8.31 -16.61 -13.11
N HIS A 182 7.86 -17.45 -14.04
CA HIS A 182 6.99 -18.59 -13.75
C HIS A 182 7.59 -19.53 -12.68
N GLN A 183 8.88 -19.47 -12.38
CA GLN A 183 9.54 -20.22 -11.31
C GLN A 183 9.32 -19.61 -9.92
N GLU A 184 9.01 -18.31 -9.80
CA GLU A 184 8.82 -17.61 -8.53
C GLU A 184 7.37 -17.19 -8.25
N TYR A 185 6.44 -17.42 -9.19
CA TYR A 185 5.00 -17.11 -9.03
C TYR A 185 4.42 -17.60 -7.70
N ASP A 186 4.77 -18.84 -7.30
CA ASP A 186 4.35 -19.44 -6.03
C ASP A 186 4.77 -18.60 -4.81
N THR A 187 5.97 -18.01 -4.85
CA THR A 187 6.50 -17.21 -3.73
C THR A 187 5.70 -15.92 -3.57
N TRP A 188 5.45 -15.21 -4.67
CA TRP A 188 4.72 -13.94 -4.65
C TRP A 188 3.25 -14.11 -4.29
N ALA A 189 2.64 -15.19 -4.77
CA ALA A 189 1.28 -15.57 -4.37
C ALA A 189 1.21 -15.85 -2.86
N GLN A 190 2.17 -16.61 -2.32
CA GLN A 190 2.24 -16.92 -0.88
C GLN A 190 2.43 -15.66 -0.02
N LEU A 191 3.38 -14.79 -0.36
CA LEU A 191 3.61 -13.54 0.37
C LEU A 191 2.36 -12.64 0.34
N ARG A 192 1.72 -12.51 -0.81
CA ARG A 192 0.49 -11.71 -0.98
C ARG A 192 -0.68 -12.29 -0.18
N GLN A 193 -0.88 -13.60 -0.23
CA GLN A 193 -1.93 -14.30 0.51
C GLN A 193 -1.71 -14.18 2.02
N ALA A 194 -0.45 -14.19 2.46
CA ALA A 194 -0.07 -13.97 3.86
C ALA A 194 -0.14 -12.49 4.29
N GLY A 195 -0.50 -11.57 3.39
CA GLY A 195 -0.55 -10.14 3.69
C GLY A 195 0.81 -9.50 3.99
N VAL A 196 1.90 -10.16 3.57
CA VAL A 196 3.27 -9.67 3.69
C VAL A 196 3.45 -8.51 2.73
N GLU A 197 3.98 -7.40 3.26
CA GLU A 197 4.36 -6.27 2.43
C GLU A 197 5.77 -6.49 1.88
N VAL A 198 5.93 -6.30 0.58
CA VAL A 198 7.23 -6.35 -0.09
C VAL A 198 7.61 -4.94 -0.49
N VAL A 199 8.67 -4.41 0.10
CA VAL A 199 9.21 -3.09 -0.25
C VAL A 199 10.34 -3.29 -1.24
N ARG A 200 10.22 -2.66 -2.40
CA ARG A 200 11.28 -2.61 -3.40
C ARG A 200 12.01 -1.28 -3.30
N TYR A 201 13.31 -1.33 -3.51
CA TYR A 201 14.16 -0.13 -3.50
C TYR A 201 13.65 0.91 -4.50
N GLU A 202 13.29 0.50 -5.73
CA GLU A 202 12.80 1.42 -6.77
C GLU A 202 11.50 2.15 -6.38
N ASP A 203 10.63 1.51 -5.61
CA ASP A 203 9.36 2.10 -5.18
C ASP A 203 9.60 3.23 -4.18
N VAL A 204 10.57 3.02 -3.28
CA VAL A 204 10.99 4.02 -2.29
C VAL A 204 11.71 5.18 -2.97
N GLN A 205 12.60 4.91 -3.92
CA GLN A 205 13.31 5.93 -4.69
C GLN A 205 12.35 6.76 -5.55
N GLY A 206 11.42 6.11 -6.26
CA GLY A 206 10.46 6.77 -7.15
C GLY A 206 9.46 7.66 -6.41
N ALA A 207 9.10 7.33 -5.16
CA ALA A 207 8.27 8.18 -4.32
C ALA A 207 8.96 9.51 -3.95
N MET A 208 10.27 9.50 -3.76
CA MET A 208 11.06 10.68 -3.39
C MET A 208 11.32 11.63 -4.56
N CYS A 209 11.53 11.09 -5.78
CA CYS A 209 11.80 11.92 -6.95
C CYS A 209 10.58 12.71 -7.45
N LYS A 210 9.36 12.36 -7.01
CA LYS A 210 8.12 13.05 -7.43
C LYS A 210 7.76 14.27 -6.58
N SER A 211 8.36 14.45 -5.40
CA SER A 211 8.22 15.65 -4.57
C SER A 211 9.48 16.52 -4.70
N VAL A 212 9.42 17.51 -5.60
CA VAL A 212 10.28 18.71 -5.74
C VAL A 212 11.68 18.70 -5.09
N ALA A 213 12.72 18.85 -5.94
CA ALA A 213 14.08 19.33 -5.65
C ALA A 213 14.66 18.95 -4.28
N HIS A 214 15.13 17.70 -4.16
CA HIS A 214 16.04 17.33 -3.09
C HIS A 214 17.47 17.31 -3.61
N ASP A 215 18.35 18.03 -2.91
CA ASP A 215 19.81 17.88 -2.93
C ASP A 215 20.23 16.56 -2.23
N ALA A 216 19.41 15.52 -2.39
CA ALA A 216 19.73 14.20 -1.89
C ALA A 216 20.74 13.63 -2.86
N ALA A 217 22.01 13.52 -2.43
CA ALA A 217 22.95 12.61 -3.04
C ALA A 217 22.17 11.32 -3.36
N SER A 218 22.20 10.92 -4.62
CA SER A 218 21.44 9.76 -5.12
C SER A 218 21.40 8.68 -4.06
N LEU A 219 20.23 8.21 -3.63
CA LEU A 219 20.12 7.13 -2.63
C LEU A 219 21.02 5.93 -2.98
N LEU A 220 21.39 5.78 -4.27
CA LEU A 220 22.37 4.81 -4.77
C LEU A 220 23.77 4.97 -4.15
N ALA A 221 24.18 6.18 -3.78
CA ALA A 221 25.45 6.50 -3.14
C ALA A 221 25.46 6.18 -1.63
N GLU A 222 24.28 6.15 -0.99
CA GLU A 222 24.14 5.88 0.45
C GLU A 222 23.84 4.40 0.78
N GLY A 223 23.64 3.55 -0.23
CA GLY A 223 23.54 2.09 -0.09
C GLY A 223 22.36 1.59 0.74
N GLU A 224 22.52 0.40 1.35
CA GLU A 224 21.47 -0.31 2.11
C GLU A 224 20.89 0.54 3.27
N CYS A 225 21.75 1.33 3.93
CA CYS A 225 21.37 2.14 5.08
C CYS A 225 20.41 3.28 4.71
N ALA A 226 20.46 3.78 3.47
CA ALA A 226 19.61 4.87 3.00
C ALA A 226 18.13 4.49 3.01
N VAL A 227 17.80 3.29 2.49
CA VAL A 227 16.40 2.83 2.43
C VAL A 227 15.85 2.48 3.79
N VAL A 228 16.66 1.88 4.66
CA VAL A 228 16.25 1.55 6.02
C VAL A 228 16.01 2.83 6.83
N ARG A 229 16.93 3.80 6.77
CA ARG A 229 16.76 5.12 7.39
C ARG A 229 15.54 5.85 6.83
N LEU A 230 15.30 5.73 5.53
CA LEU A 230 14.13 6.33 4.90
C LEU A 230 12.84 5.64 5.33
N LEU A 231 12.81 4.31 5.43
CA LEU A 231 11.66 3.59 5.98
C LEU A 231 11.40 3.97 7.43
N PHE A 232 12.42 4.18 8.25
CA PHE A 232 12.23 4.66 9.63
C PHE A 232 11.80 6.12 9.69
N ARG A 233 12.28 6.97 8.78
CA ARG A 233 11.77 8.34 8.64
C ARG A 233 10.31 8.34 8.19
N LEU A 234 9.96 7.48 7.23
CA LEU A 234 8.62 7.31 6.66
C LEU A 234 7.66 6.56 7.58
N ARG A 235 8.18 5.80 8.55
CA ARG A 235 7.39 4.98 9.47
C ARG A 235 8.04 4.96 10.86
N PRO A 236 8.14 6.12 11.55
CA PRO A 236 8.78 6.18 12.85
C PRO A 236 8.02 5.29 13.82
N GLN A 237 8.73 4.47 14.60
CA GLN A 237 8.14 3.60 15.62
C GLN A 237 7.08 2.60 15.10
N TYR A 238 7.05 2.35 13.78
CA TYR A 238 6.11 1.41 13.17
C TYR A 238 6.49 -0.04 13.48
N TYR A 239 7.78 -0.35 13.38
CA TYR A 239 8.29 -1.70 13.59
C TYR A 239 8.60 -1.93 15.07
N ALA A 240 7.95 -2.92 15.66
CA ALA A 240 8.24 -3.39 17.01
C ALA A 240 9.55 -4.20 17.07
N ALA A 241 9.95 -4.80 15.95
CA ALA A 241 11.20 -5.51 15.81
C ALA A 241 11.77 -5.39 14.39
N ILE A 242 13.10 -5.48 14.30
CA ILE A 242 13.84 -5.56 13.04
C ILE A 242 14.61 -6.87 13.06
N ILE A 243 14.44 -7.68 12.01
CA ILE A 243 15.18 -8.91 11.79
C ILE A 243 16.05 -8.69 10.56
N THR A 244 17.35 -8.90 10.70
CA THR A 244 18.30 -8.79 9.58
C THR A 244 19.18 -10.02 9.49
N SER A 245 19.43 -10.51 8.28
CA SER A 245 20.34 -11.64 8.04
C SER A 245 21.82 -11.27 8.11
N ARG A 246 22.14 -9.96 8.13
CA ARG A 246 23.50 -9.44 8.32
C ARG A 246 23.52 -8.39 9.43
N PRO A 247 24.57 -8.37 10.28
CA PRO A 247 24.83 -7.23 11.13
C PRO A 247 25.07 -6.02 10.22
N THR A 248 24.20 -5.03 10.30
CA THR A 248 24.36 -3.75 9.62
C THR A 248 24.55 -2.69 10.68
N GLU A 249 25.57 -1.83 10.52
CA GLU A 249 25.68 -0.58 11.28
C GLU A 249 24.71 0.42 10.63
N TRP A 250 23.51 0.55 11.19
CA TRP A 250 22.45 1.43 10.69
C TRP A 250 22.50 2.82 11.30
#